data_AF-A0A524F639-F1
#
_entry.id   AF-A0A524F639-F1
#
_cell.length_a   1.000
_cell.length_b   1.000
_cell.length_c   1.000
_cell.angle_alpha   90.00
_cell.angle_beta   90.00
_cell.angle_gamma   90.00
#
_symmetry.space_group_name_H-M   'P 1'
#
loop_
_entity.id
_entity.type
_entity.pdbx_description
1 polymer ?
#
loop_
_entity_poly.entity_id
_entity_poly.type
_entity_poly.pdbx_seq_one_letter_code
_entity_poly.pdbx_strand_id
1 'polypeptide(L)'
;MNNQEILDQIIQENEGKFGILCIDCLIVRTRFKELEEFVSKKEIEIPSDKQLTKLDYLDDIMIHYFKKMSENPDLREQYGDYLSLITDELLNDDNIKKYLSRFDFIAKHELIEAFADYCADMGISVYDTSFMEDDEFNTDLYLIKKKPFLRTEAVFVRTGSQMTKEQYKNTFYLLNEASKIATWIVFVTTPVGVYNIGLERLISDMEKLNVWFYVVDPVEQRVLGITKGKKSKDHEAELRDDYLKKVPKEPIRAPSRLSKISDYEFSESDSYNPKRYTMYEILPKAIALEREKSIIRKPKYKDIFRTLLVID
;
A
#
# COMPACT_ATOMS: atom_id res chain seq x y z
N MET A 1 9.37 -25.41 -22.64
CA MET A 1 9.20 -25.47 -21.18
C MET A 1 7.89 -26.14 -20.85
N ASN A 2 7.88 -26.98 -19.82
CA ASN A 2 6.62 -27.45 -19.24
C ASN A 2 5.96 -26.33 -18.41
N ASN A 3 4.70 -26.52 -18.00
CA ASN A 3 3.95 -25.49 -17.27
C ASN A 3 4.58 -25.15 -15.90
N GLN A 4 5.18 -26.12 -15.20
CA GLN A 4 5.82 -25.87 -13.91
C GLN A 4 7.07 -24.99 -14.05
N GLU A 5 7.89 -25.27 -15.07
CA GLU A 5 9.08 -24.46 -15.38
C GLU A 5 8.71 -23.00 -15.70
N ILE A 6 7.56 -22.78 -16.36
CA ILE A 6 7.06 -21.42 -16.64
C ILE A 6 6.71 -20.70 -15.34
N LEU A 7 5.94 -21.35 -14.46
CA LEU A 7 5.54 -20.77 -13.17
C LEU A 7 6.75 -20.45 -12.30
N ASP A 8 7.70 -21.37 -12.20
CA ASP A 8 8.93 -21.19 -11.43
C ASP A 8 9.74 -20.00 -11.96
N GLN A 9 9.82 -19.81 -13.28
CA GLN A 9 10.51 -18.66 -13.87
C GLN A 9 9.82 -17.33 -13.50
N ILE A 10 8.50 -17.25 -13.60
CA ILE A 10 7.75 -16.02 -13.25
C ILE A 10 7.96 -15.64 -11.78
N ILE A 11 7.96 -16.65 -10.90
CA ILE A 11 8.21 -16.45 -9.46
C ILE A 11 9.65 -16.01 -9.22
N GLN A 12 10.64 -16.65 -9.86
CA GLN A 12 12.06 -16.34 -9.70
C GLN A 12 12.42 -14.91 -10.13
N GLU A 13 11.77 -14.36 -11.16
CA GLU A 13 12.02 -12.98 -11.59
C GLU A 13 11.71 -11.91 -10.52
N ASN A 14 10.91 -12.29 -9.50
CA ASN A 14 10.51 -11.42 -8.40
C ASN A 14 11.07 -11.88 -7.04
N GLU A 15 11.92 -12.92 -7.02
CA GLU A 15 12.51 -13.42 -5.79
C GLU A 15 13.37 -12.34 -5.09
N GLY A 16 13.17 -12.19 -3.78
CA GLY A 16 13.90 -11.21 -2.96
C GLY A 16 13.39 -9.76 -3.04
N LYS A 17 12.34 -9.50 -3.84
CA LYS A 17 11.63 -8.21 -3.87
C LYS A 17 10.33 -8.27 -3.08
N PHE A 18 9.85 -7.12 -2.62
CA PHE A 18 8.54 -6.94 -2.00
C PHE A 18 7.60 -6.25 -2.99
N GLY A 19 6.46 -6.86 -3.27
CA GLY A 19 5.44 -6.23 -4.10
C GLY A 19 4.59 -5.27 -3.31
N ILE A 20 4.14 -4.20 -3.95
CA ILE A 20 3.14 -3.30 -3.37
C ILE A 20 1.74 -3.93 -3.46
N LEU A 21 1.43 -4.61 -4.57
CA LEU A 21 0.19 -5.35 -4.79
C LEU A 21 0.48 -6.85 -4.93
N CYS A 22 -0.09 -7.66 -4.05
CA CYS A 22 -0.04 -9.12 -4.15
C CYS A 22 -1.15 -9.64 -5.07
N ILE A 23 -0.76 -10.25 -6.20
CA ILE A 23 -1.69 -10.79 -7.20
C ILE A 23 -2.47 -11.98 -6.62
N ASP A 24 -1.83 -12.86 -5.84
CA ASP A 24 -2.51 -13.96 -5.16
C ASP A 24 -3.65 -13.43 -4.28
N CYS A 25 -3.38 -12.37 -3.51
CA CYS A 25 -4.35 -11.73 -2.65
C CYS A 25 -5.51 -11.12 -3.43
N LEU A 26 -5.26 -10.56 -4.62
CA LEU A 26 -6.29 -10.04 -5.51
C LEU A 26 -7.20 -11.19 -5.97
N ILE A 27 -6.60 -12.24 -6.53
CA ILE A 27 -7.32 -13.39 -7.11
C ILE A 27 -8.08 -14.18 -6.05
N VAL A 28 -7.54 -14.36 -4.87
CA VAL A 28 -8.25 -15.06 -3.79
C VAL A 28 -9.52 -14.29 -3.38
N ARG A 29 -9.55 -12.96 -3.55
CA ARG A 29 -10.70 -12.11 -3.24
C ARG A 29 -11.72 -12.01 -4.39
N THR A 30 -11.35 -12.30 -5.64
CA THR A 30 -12.30 -12.32 -6.77
C THR A 30 -13.30 -13.46 -6.64
N ARG A 31 -14.44 -13.42 -7.34
CA ARG A 31 -15.38 -14.56 -7.38
C ARG A 31 -14.96 -15.55 -8.47
N PHE A 32 -15.23 -16.83 -8.25
CA PHE A 32 -14.99 -17.88 -9.26
C PHE A 32 -15.61 -17.53 -10.61
N LYS A 33 -16.89 -17.14 -10.62
CA LYS A 33 -17.60 -16.74 -11.84
C LYS A 33 -16.89 -15.62 -12.62
N GLU A 34 -16.28 -14.66 -11.92
CA GLU A 34 -15.58 -13.54 -12.57
C GLU A 34 -14.24 -13.99 -13.18
N LEU A 35 -13.57 -14.96 -12.54
CA LEU A 35 -12.37 -15.60 -13.11
C LEU A 35 -12.72 -16.47 -14.33
N GLU A 36 -13.81 -17.25 -14.26
CA GLU A 36 -14.32 -18.05 -15.37
C GLU A 36 -14.69 -17.17 -16.57
N GLU A 37 -15.39 -16.05 -16.32
CA GLU A 37 -15.72 -15.06 -17.35
C GLU A 37 -14.46 -14.44 -17.96
N PHE A 38 -13.47 -14.07 -17.14
CA PHE A 38 -12.20 -13.51 -17.60
C PHE A 38 -11.45 -14.48 -18.52
N VAL A 39 -11.27 -15.72 -18.08
CA VAL A 39 -10.61 -16.77 -18.85
C VAL A 39 -11.34 -17.03 -20.15
N SER A 40 -12.68 -17.16 -20.11
CA SER A 40 -13.48 -17.38 -21.32
C SER A 40 -13.37 -16.21 -22.30
N LYS A 41 -13.38 -14.97 -21.81
CA LYS A 41 -13.25 -13.76 -22.62
C LYS A 41 -11.86 -13.61 -23.25
N LYS A 42 -10.82 -14.11 -22.57
CA LYS A 42 -9.43 -14.09 -23.02
C LYS A 42 -9.02 -15.35 -23.78
N GLU A 43 -9.95 -16.27 -24.00
CA GLU A 43 -9.72 -17.55 -24.69
C GLU A 43 -8.57 -18.37 -24.07
N ILE A 44 -8.47 -18.32 -22.73
CA ILE A 44 -7.45 -19.05 -21.98
C ILE A 44 -7.89 -20.52 -21.87
N GLU A 45 -7.05 -21.44 -22.33
CA GLU A 45 -7.31 -22.88 -22.23
C GLU A 45 -7.25 -23.34 -20.78
N ILE A 46 -8.36 -23.93 -20.30
CA ILE A 46 -8.46 -24.47 -18.94
C ILE A 46 -8.68 -25.98 -19.00
N PRO A 47 -7.99 -26.78 -18.16
CA PRO A 47 -8.25 -28.22 -18.05
C PRO A 47 -9.69 -28.49 -17.62
N SER A 48 -10.47 -29.13 -18.50
CA SER A 48 -11.90 -29.42 -18.27
C SER A 48 -12.16 -30.55 -17.28
N ASP A 49 -11.12 -31.29 -16.91
CA ASP A 49 -11.15 -32.50 -16.09
C ASP A 49 -10.85 -32.26 -14.60
N LYS A 50 -10.57 -31.02 -14.20
CA LYS A 50 -10.18 -30.69 -12.82
C LYS A 50 -11.11 -29.68 -12.17
N GLN A 51 -11.42 -29.91 -10.90
CA GLN A 51 -12.01 -28.90 -10.04
C GLN A 51 -10.91 -27.92 -9.62
N LEU A 52 -10.92 -26.73 -10.23
CA LEU A 52 -9.88 -25.73 -10.02
C LEU A 52 -10.17 -24.82 -8.82
N THR A 53 -9.12 -24.49 -8.08
CA THR A 53 -9.10 -23.41 -7.11
C THR A 53 -8.82 -22.08 -7.82
N LYS A 54 -9.08 -20.93 -7.16
CA LYS A 54 -8.79 -19.61 -7.76
C LYS A 54 -7.31 -19.41 -8.09
N LEU A 55 -6.43 -20.01 -7.30
CA LEU A 55 -5.00 -19.95 -7.57
C LEU A 55 -4.60 -20.89 -8.70
N ASP A 56 -5.34 -21.97 -8.99
CA ASP A 56 -5.12 -22.75 -10.23
C ASP A 56 -5.50 -21.91 -11.47
N TYR A 57 -6.59 -21.14 -11.40
CA TYR A 57 -6.91 -20.16 -12.45
C TYR A 57 -5.79 -19.14 -12.65
N LEU A 58 -5.18 -18.65 -11.57
CA LEU A 58 -4.04 -17.74 -11.67
C LEU A 58 -2.86 -18.42 -12.38
N ASP A 59 -2.54 -19.67 -12.03
CA ASP A 59 -1.48 -20.44 -12.70
C ASP A 59 -1.71 -20.52 -14.22
N ASP A 60 -2.94 -20.87 -14.65
CA ASP A 60 -3.29 -20.95 -16.08
C ASP A 60 -3.23 -19.58 -16.78
N ILE A 61 -3.70 -18.51 -16.11
CA ILE A 61 -3.60 -17.14 -16.62
C ILE A 61 -2.14 -16.74 -16.81
N MET A 62 -1.28 -17.00 -15.82
CA MET A 62 0.15 -16.70 -15.91
C MET A 62 0.83 -17.43 -17.05
N ILE A 63 0.56 -18.72 -17.19
CA ILE A 63 1.12 -19.55 -18.27
C ILE A 63 0.70 -19.00 -19.64
N HIS A 64 -0.56 -18.61 -19.80
CA HIS A 64 -1.07 -18.03 -21.03
C HIS A 64 -0.32 -16.74 -21.41
N TYR A 65 -0.22 -15.78 -20.48
CA TYR A 65 0.42 -14.50 -20.78
C TYR A 65 1.94 -14.60 -20.91
N PHE A 66 2.57 -15.55 -20.22
CA PHE A 66 3.98 -15.88 -20.45
C PHE A 66 4.21 -16.31 -21.90
N LYS A 67 3.43 -17.28 -22.40
CA LYS A 67 3.53 -17.75 -23.79
C LYS A 67 3.26 -16.63 -24.78
N LYS A 68 2.19 -15.84 -24.55
CA LYS A 68 1.82 -14.70 -25.38
C LYS A 68 2.96 -13.66 -25.50
N MET A 69 3.62 -13.34 -24.39
CA MET A 69 4.75 -12.40 -24.37
C MET A 69 6.03 -12.99 -24.98
N SER A 70 6.25 -14.30 -24.83
CA SER A 70 7.36 -15.00 -25.49
C SER A 70 7.21 -15.08 -27.01
N GLU A 71 5.97 -15.12 -27.52
CA GLU A 71 5.66 -15.15 -28.95
C GLU A 71 5.61 -13.75 -29.58
N ASN A 72 5.47 -12.70 -28.77
CA ASN A 72 5.38 -11.32 -29.23
C ASN A 72 6.42 -10.40 -28.53
N PRO A 73 7.59 -10.17 -29.15
CA PRO A 73 8.66 -9.34 -28.59
C PRO A 73 8.24 -7.89 -28.26
N ASP A 74 7.27 -7.33 -28.98
CA ASP A 74 6.80 -5.95 -28.75
C ASP A 74 6.15 -5.81 -27.37
N LEU A 75 5.48 -6.87 -26.88
CA LEU A 75 4.92 -6.89 -25.53
C LEU A 75 6.02 -6.84 -24.46
N ARG A 76 7.18 -7.45 -24.74
CA ARG A 76 8.32 -7.42 -23.82
C ARG A 76 8.96 -6.04 -23.73
N GLU A 77 9.03 -5.33 -24.84
CA GLU A 77 9.49 -3.94 -24.85
C GLU A 77 8.50 -3.01 -24.12
N GLN A 78 7.19 -3.22 -24.31
CA GLN A 78 6.16 -2.38 -23.71
C GLN A 78 6.04 -2.53 -22.18
N TYR A 79 6.04 -3.77 -21.68
CA TYR A 79 5.75 -4.05 -20.26
C TYR A 79 6.99 -4.34 -19.41
N GLY A 80 8.12 -4.67 -20.02
CA GLY A 80 9.37 -5.00 -19.33
C GLY A 80 9.40 -6.40 -18.71
N ASP A 81 8.39 -6.76 -17.93
CA ASP A 81 8.30 -8.04 -17.20
C ASP A 81 6.92 -8.71 -17.31
N TYR A 82 6.87 -10.02 -17.04
CA TYR A 82 5.64 -10.82 -17.19
C TYR A 82 4.54 -10.42 -16.20
N LEU A 83 4.88 -10.09 -14.95
CA LEU A 83 3.89 -9.74 -13.93
C LEU A 83 3.21 -8.42 -14.25
N SER A 84 3.94 -7.46 -14.82
CA SER A 84 3.40 -6.19 -15.28
C SER A 84 2.34 -6.40 -16.36
N LEU A 85 2.59 -7.26 -17.35
CA LEU A 85 1.59 -7.62 -18.37
C LEU A 85 0.38 -8.34 -17.77
N ILE A 86 0.61 -9.41 -16.99
CA ILE A 86 -0.45 -10.22 -16.37
C ILE A 86 -1.37 -9.33 -15.53
N THR A 87 -0.77 -8.44 -14.72
CA THR A 87 -1.54 -7.58 -13.82
C THR A 87 -2.28 -6.50 -14.57
N ASP A 88 -1.68 -5.87 -15.59
CA ASP A 88 -2.38 -4.88 -16.41
C ASP A 88 -3.61 -5.50 -17.10
N GLU A 89 -3.45 -6.70 -17.65
CA GLU A 89 -4.54 -7.43 -18.29
C GLU A 89 -5.67 -7.80 -17.32
N LEU A 90 -5.33 -8.22 -16.09
CA LEU A 90 -6.30 -8.46 -15.02
C LEU A 90 -7.02 -7.16 -14.60
N LEU A 91 -6.28 -6.07 -14.42
CA LEU A 91 -6.82 -4.80 -13.92
C LEU A 91 -7.50 -3.95 -14.99
N ASN A 92 -7.35 -4.30 -16.28
CA ASN A 92 -8.16 -3.77 -17.38
C ASN A 92 -9.55 -4.43 -17.46
N ASP A 93 -9.79 -5.53 -16.74
CA ASP A 93 -11.12 -6.11 -16.62
C ASP A 93 -11.87 -5.54 -15.41
N ASP A 94 -12.97 -4.82 -15.64
CA ASP A 94 -13.74 -4.14 -14.58
C ASP A 94 -14.26 -5.11 -13.50
N ASN A 95 -14.52 -6.39 -13.84
CA ASN A 95 -14.97 -7.37 -12.87
C ASN A 95 -13.86 -7.76 -11.89
N ILE A 96 -12.60 -7.71 -12.30
CA ILE A 96 -11.44 -7.99 -11.44
C ILE A 96 -10.94 -6.70 -10.80
N LYS A 97 -10.83 -5.61 -11.56
CA LYS A 97 -10.36 -4.29 -11.11
C LYS A 97 -11.05 -3.79 -9.86
N LYS A 98 -12.36 -4.01 -9.73
CA LYS A 98 -13.12 -3.58 -8.55
C LYS A 98 -12.57 -4.13 -7.22
N TYR A 99 -11.85 -5.25 -7.24
CA TYR A 99 -11.21 -5.83 -6.05
C TYR A 99 -9.94 -5.09 -5.63
N LEU A 100 -9.38 -4.18 -6.43
CA LEU A 100 -8.34 -3.25 -5.97
C LEU A 100 -8.80 -2.45 -4.76
N SER A 101 -10.09 -2.13 -4.66
CA SER A 101 -10.67 -1.45 -3.48
C SER A 101 -10.38 -2.16 -2.15
N ARG A 102 -10.02 -3.45 -2.17
CA ARG A 102 -9.64 -4.20 -0.97
C ARG A 102 -8.26 -3.82 -0.44
N PHE A 103 -7.38 -3.32 -1.30
CA PHE A 103 -6.04 -2.84 -0.97
C PHE A 103 -6.02 -1.35 -0.59
N ASP A 104 -7.18 -0.79 -0.24
CA ASP A 104 -7.33 0.57 0.24
C ASP A 104 -8.15 0.56 1.53
N PHE A 105 -8.07 1.66 2.28
CA PHE A 105 -8.96 1.88 3.43
C PHE A 105 -10.26 2.53 2.96
N ILE A 106 -11.37 2.20 3.61
CA ILE A 106 -12.68 2.79 3.28
C ILE A 106 -12.69 4.25 3.71
N ALA A 107 -12.15 4.52 4.89
CA ALA A 107 -12.02 5.87 5.43
C ALA A 107 -10.55 6.21 5.69
N LYS A 108 -10.15 7.45 5.37
CA LYS A 108 -8.82 7.99 5.67
C LYS A 108 -8.45 7.85 7.15
N HIS A 109 -9.43 7.96 8.05
CA HIS A 109 -9.21 7.80 9.48
C HIS A 109 -8.71 6.40 9.86
N GLU A 110 -9.12 5.33 9.14
CA GLU A 110 -8.62 3.97 9.41
C GLU A 110 -7.12 3.85 9.08
N LEU A 111 -6.68 4.49 7.98
CA LEU A 111 -5.27 4.59 7.63
C LEU A 111 -4.48 5.41 8.66
N ILE A 112 -5.04 6.53 9.12
CA ILE A 112 -4.45 7.34 10.20
C ILE A 112 -4.26 6.51 11.47
N GLU A 113 -5.29 5.79 11.91
CA GLU A 113 -5.23 4.97 13.13
C GLU A 113 -4.19 3.86 13.01
N ALA A 114 -4.16 3.13 11.88
CA ALA A 114 -3.17 2.07 11.64
C ALA A 114 -1.73 2.62 11.64
N PHE A 115 -1.51 3.76 10.99
CA PHE A 115 -0.19 4.38 10.96
C PHE A 115 0.20 4.99 12.32
N ALA A 116 -0.76 5.57 13.04
CA ALA A 116 -0.53 6.16 14.36
C ALA A 116 -0.17 5.10 15.41
N ASP A 117 -0.81 3.93 15.37
CA ASP A 117 -0.46 2.78 16.21
C ASP A 117 0.98 2.33 15.94
N TYR A 118 1.37 2.19 14.66
CA TYR A 118 2.75 1.90 14.28
C TYR A 118 3.75 2.96 14.80
N CYS A 119 3.47 4.25 14.62
CA CYS A 119 4.34 5.31 15.14
C CYS A 119 4.49 5.27 16.67
N ALA A 120 3.39 4.99 17.37
CA ALA A 120 3.42 4.89 18.83
C ALA A 120 4.29 3.71 19.29
N ASP A 121 4.23 2.57 18.61
CA ASP A 121 5.11 1.41 18.89
C ASP A 121 6.59 1.76 18.73
N MET A 122 6.93 2.67 17.81
CA MET A 122 8.28 3.22 17.65
C MET A 122 8.67 4.28 18.68
N GLY A 123 7.83 4.54 19.67
CA GLY A 123 8.07 5.53 20.72
C GLY A 123 7.80 6.97 20.30
N ILE A 124 6.95 7.19 19.29
CA ILE A 124 6.63 8.52 18.74
C ILE A 124 5.23 8.93 19.20
N SER A 125 5.06 10.19 19.63
CA SER A 125 3.72 10.72 19.94
C SER A 125 3.08 11.28 18.67
N VAL A 126 1.84 10.91 18.40
CA VAL A 126 1.11 11.25 17.18
C VAL A 126 -0.01 12.22 17.51
N TYR A 127 -0.03 13.38 16.87
CA TYR A 127 -1.06 14.39 17.02
C TYR A 127 -1.85 14.48 15.72
N ASP A 128 -3.18 14.49 15.83
CA ASP A 128 -4.05 14.79 14.71
C ASP A 128 -4.03 16.29 14.45
N THR A 129 -3.75 16.71 13.22
CA THR A 129 -3.76 18.12 12.80
C THR A 129 -4.69 18.34 11.63
N SER A 130 -5.50 17.33 11.24
CA SER A 130 -6.34 17.41 10.05
C SER A 130 -7.46 18.45 10.16
N PHE A 131 -7.78 18.92 11.37
CA PHE A 131 -8.76 19.98 11.60
C PHE A 131 -8.19 21.39 11.36
N MET A 132 -6.88 21.52 11.14
CA MET A 132 -6.20 22.80 10.86
C MET A 132 -6.21 23.13 9.35
N GLU A 133 -7.35 22.96 8.69
CA GLU A 133 -7.46 23.02 7.22
C GLU A 133 -7.11 24.40 6.62
N ASP A 134 -7.30 25.48 7.38
CA ASP A 134 -6.98 26.86 6.98
C ASP A 134 -5.49 27.23 7.15
N ASP A 135 -4.67 26.32 7.65
CA ASP A 135 -3.23 26.53 7.80
C ASP A 135 -2.50 26.23 6.50
N GLU A 136 -1.53 27.08 6.12
CA GLU A 136 -0.81 27.00 4.85
C GLU A 136 -0.08 25.66 4.63
N PHE A 137 0.25 24.95 5.72
CA PHE A 137 0.94 23.67 5.65
C PHE A 137 -0.02 22.46 5.55
N ASN A 138 -1.27 22.62 6.00
CA ASN A 138 -2.36 21.64 5.95
C ASN A 138 -1.92 20.16 6.14
N THR A 139 -1.25 19.90 7.27
CA THR A 139 -0.70 18.57 7.59
C THR A 139 -1.76 17.70 8.25
N ASP A 140 -1.75 16.39 7.97
CA ASP A 140 -2.75 15.48 8.53
C ASP A 140 -2.40 15.04 9.94
N LEU A 141 -1.13 14.70 10.16
CA LEU A 141 -0.60 14.38 11.47
C LEU A 141 0.68 15.15 11.71
N TYR A 142 0.95 15.40 12.99
CA TYR A 142 2.21 15.96 13.44
C TYR A 142 2.82 15.04 14.49
N LEU A 143 4.03 14.57 14.24
CA LEU A 143 4.74 13.62 15.10
C LEU A 143 5.75 14.35 15.97
N ILE A 144 5.82 13.96 17.25
CA ILE A 144 6.78 14.53 18.19
C ILE A 144 7.54 13.42 18.91
N LYS A 145 8.87 13.45 18.79
CA LYS A 145 9.79 12.64 19.59
C LYS A 145 10.65 13.55 20.46
N LYS A 146 10.47 13.48 21.78
CA LYS A 146 11.10 14.41 22.74
C LYS A 146 12.53 14.03 23.16
N LYS A 147 12.96 12.77 22.96
CA LYS A 147 14.27 12.27 23.42
C LYS A 147 15.06 11.61 22.28
N PRO A 148 16.38 11.82 22.17
CA PRO A 148 17.24 12.68 23.01
C PRO A 148 17.14 14.19 22.70
N PHE A 149 16.61 14.56 21.54
CA PHE A 149 16.32 15.94 21.15
C PHE A 149 14.91 16.00 20.57
N LEU A 150 14.28 17.18 20.62
CA LEU A 150 13.00 17.42 19.95
C LEU A 150 13.17 17.18 18.45
N ARG A 151 12.45 16.20 17.94
CA ARG A 151 12.29 15.90 16.52
C ARG A 151 10.82 15.97 16.19
N THR A 152 10.51 16.69 15.12
CA THR A 152 9.16 16.88 14.64
C THR A 152 9.02 16.35 13.22
N GLU A 153 7.89 15.72 12.92
CA GLU A 153 7.62 15.19 11.59
C GLU A 153 6.22 15.64 11.14
N ALA A 154 6.13 16.21 9.93
CA ALA A 154 4.86 16.51 9.30
C ALA A 154 4.46 15.32 8.42
N VAL A 155 3.24 14.82 8.62
CA VAL A 155 2.75 13.61 7.95
C VAL A 155 1.58 13.97 7.04
N PHE A 156 1.65 13.47 5.80
CA PHE A 156 0.57 13.53 4.84
C PHE A 156 0.07 12.12 4.56
N VAL A 157 -1.22 11.91 4.78
CA VAL A 157 -1.89 10.62 4.65
C VAL A 157 -2.89 10.71 3.49
N ARG A 158 -2.75 9.86 2.49
CA ARG A 158 -3.65 9.83 1.32
C ARG A 158 -4.11 8.41 1.02
N THR A 159 -5.42 8.19 0.99
CA THR A 159 -6.02 6.95 0.49
C THR A 159 -5.91 6.87 -1.03
N GLY A 160 -6.17 5.71 -1.62
CA GLY A 160 -6.20 5.54 -3.07
C GLY A 160 -7.16 6.51 -3.77
N SER A 161 -8.34 6.75 -3.17
CA SER A 161 -9.31 7.73 -3.67
C SER A 161 -8.80 9.18 -3.69
N GLN A 162 -7.81 9.52 -2.86
CA GLN A 162 -7.18 10.85 -2.80
C GLN A 162 -5.92 10.96 -3.67
N MET A 163 -5.49 9.85 -4.27
CA MET A 163 -4.27 9.74 -5.07
C MET A 163 -4.58 9.86 -6.56
N THR A 164 -5.39 10.86 -6.92
CA THR A 164 -5.61 11.27 -8.31
C THR A 164 -4.45 12.15 -8.79
N LYS A 165 -4.24 12.29 -10.11
CA LYS A 165 -3.16 13.13 -10.65
C LYS A 165 -3.20 14.58 -10.13
N GLU A 166 -4.40 15.14 -9.99
CA GLU A 166 -4.60 16.52 -9.52
C GLU A 166 -4.32 16.65 -8.02
N GLN A 167 -4.92 15.79 -7.19
CA GLN A 167 -4.73 15.83 -5.74
C GLN A 167 -3.29 15.45 -5.33
N TYR A 168 -2.64 14.56 -6.09
CA TYR A 168 -1.23 14.25 -5.88
C TYR A 168 -0.34 15.45 -6.16
N LYS A 169 -0.63 16.27 -7.18
CA LYS A 169 0.10 17.52 -7.43
C LYS A 169 0.00 18.48 -6.25
N ASN A 170 -1.18 18.62 -5.66
CA ASN A 170 -1.36 19.41 -4.44
C ASN A 170 -0.60 18.81 -3.24
N THR A 171 -0.65 17.48 -3.08
CA THR A 171 0.08 16.78 -2.01
C THR A 171 1.59 16.99 -2.15
N PHE A 172 2.13 16.93 -3.36
CA PHE A 172 3.55 17.21 -3.63
C PHE A 172 3.94 18.63 -3.23
N TYR A 173 3.08 19.62 -3.51
CA TYR A 173 3.29 21.00 -3.07
C TYR A 173 3.31 21.12 -1.53
N LEU A 174 2.32 20.54 -0.85
CA LEU A 174 2.23 20.59 0.61
C LEU A 174 3.43 19.89 1.29
N LEU A 175 3.89 18.76 0.74
CA LEU A 175 5.09 18.07 1.22
C LEU A 175 6.33 18.97 1.16
N ASN A 176 6.45 19.79 0.12
CA ASN A 176 7.54 20.74 -0.02
C ASN A 176 7.44 21.88 1.01
N GLU A 177 6.27 22.48 1.18
CA GLU A 177 6.08 23.60 2.11
C GLU A 177 6.25 23.19 3.58
N ALA A 178 5.78 22.00 3.96
CA ALA A 178 5.90 21.50 5.33
C ALA A 178 7.36 21.31 5.79
N SER A 179 8.34 21.31 4.88
CA SER A 179 9.78 21.26 5.21
C SER A 179 10.23 22.43 6.10
N LYS A 180 9.50 23.55 6.08
CA LYS A 180 9.74 24.73 6.92
C LYS A 180 9.41 24.51 8.38
N ILE A 181 8.36 23.73 8.67
CA ILE A 181 7.81 23.55 10.02
C ILE A 181 8.14 22.21 10.66
N ALA A 182 8.80 21.28 9.95
CA ALA A 182 9.11 19.96 10.47
C ALA A 182 10.54 19.50 10.16
N THR A 183 11.13 18.75 11.10
CA THR A 183 12.47 18.18 10.93
C THR A 183 12.50 17.14 9.82
N TRP A 184 11.45 16.33 9.72
CA TRP A 184 11.24 15.37 8.65
C TRP A 184 9.86 15.47 8.08
N ILE A 185 9.72 15.03 6.83
CA ILE A 185 8.45 14.93 6.14
C ILE A 185 8.17 13.46 5.88
N VAL A 186 6.94 13.07 6.13
CA VAL A 186 6.46 11.69 5.98
C VAL A 186 5.25 11.69 5.05
N PHE A 187 5.28 10.81 4.07
CA PHE A 187 4.17 10.55 3.17
C PHE A 187 3.70 9.11 3.35
N VAL A 188 2.39 8.93 3.56
CA VAL A 188 1.76 7.64 3.81
C VAL A 188 0.61 7.45 2.85
N THR A 189 0.61 6.30 2.17
CA THR A 189 -0.50 5.92 1.28
C THR A 189 -0.78 4.42 1.33
N THR A 190 -1.68 3.96 0.46
CA THR A 190 -2.08 2.56 0.32
C THR A 190 -1.56 1.98 -0.98
N PRO A 191 -1.55 0.65 -1.16
CA PRO A 191 -1.19 0.05 -2.44
C PRO A 191 -1.98 0.61 -3.63
N VAL A 192 -3.28 0.92 -3.46
CA VAL A 192 -4.08 1.58 -4.51
C VAL A 192 -3.59 3.00 -4.79
N GLY A 193 -3.20 3.74 -3.76
CA GLY A 193 -2.59 5.06 -3.93
C GLY A 193 -1.29 5.01 -4.73
N VAL A 194 -0.48 3.97 -4.52
CA VAL A 194 0.71 3.72 -5.33
C VAL A 194 0.33 3.37 -6.77
N TYR A 195 -0.63 2.47 -6.97
CA TYR A 195 -1.10 2.06 -8.30
C TYR A 195 -1.59 3.25 -9.14
N ASN A 196 -2.35 4.17 -8.52
CA ASN A 196 -2.93 5.31 -9.24
C ASN A 196 -1.89 6.31 -9.77
N ILE A 197 -0.72 6.43 -9.10
CA ILE A 197 0.33 7.39 -9.47
C ILE A 197 1.51 6.72 -10.20
N GLY A 198 1.81 5.47 -9.85
CA GLY A 198 2.98 4.71 -10.28
C GLY A 198 4.09 4.71 -9.22
N LEU A 199 4.57 3.52 -8.86
CA LEU A 199 5.61 3.32 -7.83
C LEU A 199 6.91 4.06 -8.14
N GLU A 200 7.43 3.93 -9.36
CA GLU A 200 8.70 4.56 -9.76
C GLU A 200 8.62 6.09 -9.68
N ARG A 201 7.48 6.65 -10.10
CA ARG A 201 7.22 8.09 -10.00
C ARG A 201 7.20 8.54 -8.54
N LEU A 202 6.49 7.82 -7.68
CA LEU A 202 6.44 8.12 -6.25
C LEU A 202 7.83 8.04 -5.61
N ILE A 203 8.61 6.99 -5.88
CA ILE A 203 9.98 6.86 -5.37
C ILE A 203 10.82 8.07 -5.78
N SER A 204 10.84 8.40 -7.09
CA SER A 204 11.61 9.52 -7.62
C SER A 204 11.22 10.86 -6.99
N ASP A 205 9.91 11.12 -6.88
CA ASP A 205 9.36 12.33 -6.28
C ASP A 205 9.72 12.43 -4.77
N MET A 206 9.56 11.34 -4.01
CA MET A 206 9.83 11.32 -2.57
C MET A 206 11.34 11.41 -2.26
N GLU A 207 12.20 10.79 -3.06
CA GLU A 207 13.65 10.95 -2.96
C GLU A 207 14.08 12.39 -3.24
N LYS A 208 13.51 13.01 -4.27
CA LYS A 208 13.77 14.42 -4.62
C LYS A 208 13.39 15.36 -3.48
N LEU A 209 12.25 15.11 -2.83
CA LEU A 209 11.76 15.90 -1.69
C LEU A 209 12.40 15.52 -0.34
N ASN A 210 13.26 14.48 -0.28
CA ASN A 210 13.80 13.91 0.97
C ASN A 210 12.72 13.47 1.97
N VAL A 211 11.63 12.89 1.47
CA VAL A 211 10.47 12.43 2.25
C VAL A 211 10.64 10.97 2.64
N TRP A 212 10.20 10.63 3.87
CA TRP A 212 10.01 9.23 4.27
C TRP A 212 8.70 8.73 3.67
N PHE A 213 8.77 7.72 2.80
CA PHE A 213 7.60 7.18 2.13
C PHE A 213 7.20 5.84 2.71
N TYR A 214 5.95 5.73 3.15
CA TYR A 214 5.38 4.49 3.65
C TYR A 214 4.13 4.09 2.86
N VAL A 215 3.96 2.78 2.70
CA VAL A 215 2.73 2.17 2.18
C VAL A 215 2.16 1.27 3.26
N VAL A 216 0.90 1.51 3.64
CA VAL A 216 0.18 0.68 4.61
C VAL A 216 -0.76 -0.22 3.83
N ASP A 217 -0.51 -1.52 3.90
CA ASP A 217 -1.26 -2.55 3.19
C ASP A 217 -2.33 -3.15 4.12
N PRO A 218 -3.62 -2.82 3.94
CA PRO A 218 -4.69 -3.37 4.76
C PRO A 218 -4.99 -4.84 4.50
N VAL A 219 -4.55 -5.36 3.34
CA VAL A 219 -4.77 -6.75 2.94
C VAL A 219 -3.79 -7.65 3.66
N GLU A 220 -2.50 -7.34 3.58
CA GLU A 220 -1.46 -8.14 4.24
C GLU A 220 -1.15 -7.70 5.67
N GLN A 221 -1.79 -6.63 6.17
CA GLN A 221 -1.54 -6.05 7.50
C GLN A 221 -0.05 -5.76 7.73
N ARG A 222 0.56 -5.05 6.76
CA ARG A 222 1.96 -4.66 6.84
C ARG A 222 2.17 -3.19 6.52
N VAL A 223 3.22 -2.62 7.09
CA VAL A 223 3.74 -1.30 6.73
C VAL A 223 5.03 -1.50 5.95
N LEU A 224 5.13 -0.89 4.78
CA LEU A 224 6.31 -0.93 3.92
C LEU A 224 6.99 0.44 3.94
N GLY A 225 8.19 0.53 4.52
CA GLY A 225 9.00 1.75 4.45
C GLY A 225 9.81 1.78 3.17
N ILE A 226 9.41 2.56 2.17
CA ILE A 226 9.98 2.52 0.82
C ILE A 226 11.23 3.40 0.71
N THR A 227 11.08 4.70 1.01
CA THR A 227 12.18 5.69 0.96
C THR A 227 12.48 6.22 2.35
N LYS A 228 13.75 6.55 2.60
CA LYS A 228 14.17 7.22 3.83
C LYS A 228 14.43 8.68 3.56
N GLY A 229 13.69 9.54 4.25
CA GLY A 229 13.89 10.98 4.18
C GLY A 229 15.14 11.45 4.91
N LYS A 230 15.50 12.70 4.66
CA LYS A 230 16.60 13.40 5.34
C LYS A 230 16.05 14.61 6.06
N LYS A 231 16.81 15.14 7.02
CA LYS A 231 16.42 16.34 7.75
C LYS A 231 16.17 17.48 6.76
N SER A 232 15.03 18.16 6.90
CA SER A 232 14.67 19.33 6.10
C SER A 232 15.77 20.39 6.18
N LYS A 233 16.20 20.90 5.03
CA LYS A 233 17.24 21.94 4.93
C LYS A 233 16.70 23.32 5.27
N ASP A 234 15.45 23.57 4.90
CA ASP A 234 14.77 24.86 5.04
C ASP A 234 13.95 24.95 6.35
N HIS A 235 14.29 24.10 7.33
CA HIS A 235 13.61 24.07 8.62
C HIS A 235 13.87 25.35 9.42
N GLU A 236 12.80 26.06 9.77
CA GLU A 236 12.82 27.29 10.54
C GLU A 236 12.29 27.03 11.96
N ALA A 237 13.14 27.24 12.97
CA ALA A 237 12.78 26.93 14.35
C ALA A 237 11.61 27.79 14.87
N GLU A 238 11.53 29.05 14.43
CA GLU A 238 10.46 29.98 14.81
C GLU A 238 9.11 29.53 14.22
N LEU A 239 9.06 29.24 12.92
CA LEU A 239 7.84 28.73 12.27
C LEU A 239 7.39 27.39 12.88
N ARG A 240 8.32 26.48 13.19
CA ARG A 240 8.01 25.24 13.90
C ARG A 240 7.39 25.52 15.26
N ASP A 241 8.01 26.39 16.06
CA ASP A 241 7.55 26.64 17.44
C ASP A 241 6.20 27.37 17.46
N ASP A 242 5.94 28.22 16.47
CA ASP A 242 4.62 28.83 16.25
C ASP A 242 3.57 27.81 15.79
N TYR A 243 3.94 26.88 14.91
CA TYR A 243 3.08 25.78 14.51
C TYR A 243 2.73 24.86 15.70
N LEU A 244 3.72 24.52 16.54
CA LEU A 244 3.55 23.69 17.74
C LEU A 244 2.56 24.27 18.75
N LYS A 245 2.37 25.60 18.79
CA LYS A 245 1.37 26.24 19.66
C LYS A 245 -0.07 25.95 19.20
N LYS A 246 -0.27 25.64 17.91
CA LYS A 246 -1.57 25.32 17.31
C LYS A 246 -1.91 23.82 17.38
N VAL A 247 -0.89 22.95 17.44
CA VAL A 247 -1.04 21.49 17.57
C VAL A 247 -1.83 21.16 18.86
N PRO A 248 -2.72 20.15 18.85
CA PRO A 248 -3.45 19.73 20.05
C PRO A 248 -2.54 19.44 21.24
N LYS A 249 -3.05 19.74 22.44
CA LYS A 249 -2.31 19.43 23.67
C LYS A 249 -2.16 17.93 23.91
N GLU A 250 -3.18 17.16 23.53
CA GLU A 250 -3.19 15.71 23.70
C GLU A 250 -2.96 14.98 22.37
N PRO A 251 -2.05 14.00 22.34
CA PRO A 251 -1.87 13.17 21.17
C PRO A 251 -3.01 12.16 21.03
N ILE A 252 -3.40 11.85 19.79
CA ILE A 252 -4.34 10.76 19.48
C ILE A 252 -3.74 9.39 19.79
N ARG A 253 -2.40 9.27 19.72
CA ARG A 253 -1.63 8.10 20.13
C ARG A 253 -0.32 8.50 20.81
N ALA A 254 -0.01 7.83 21.91
CA ALA A 254 1.24 8.02 22.64
C ALA A 254 1.78 6.67 23.10
N PRO A 255 3.12 6.51 23.18
CA PRO A 255 3.73 5.26 23.62
C PRO A 255 3.26 4.82 25.01
N SER A 256 2.99 5.78 25.90
CA SER A 256 2.50 5.53 27.26
C SER A 256 1.03 5.08 27.34
N ARG A 257 0.27 5.22 26.25
CA ARG A 257 -1.16 4.85 26.14
C ARG A 257 -1.37 3.55 25.35
N LEU A 258 -0.30 2.91 24.88
CA LEU A 258 -0.36 1.62 24.18
C LEU A 258 -0.77 0.52 25.16
N SER A 259 -2.02 0.09 25.07
CA SER A 259 -2.51 -1.14 25.73
C SER A 259 -2.39 -2.37 24.83
N LYS A 260 -2.19 -2.16 23.52
CA LYS A 260 -2.00 -3.19 22.49
C LYS A 260 -0.98 -2.69 21.46
N ILE A 261 -0.12 -3.60 21.02
CA ILE A 261 0.84 -3.40 19.93
C ILE A 261 0.06 -3.31 18.61
N SER A 262 0.57 -2.56 17.64
CA SER A 262 0.04 -2.52 16.28
C SER A 262 -0.14 -3.94 15.74
N ASP A 263 -1.28 -4.15 15.08
CA ASP A 263 -1.57 -5.38 14.38
C ASP A 263 -0.85 -5.47 13.01
N TYR A 264 -0.13 -4.41 12.63
CA TYR A 264 0.60 -4.34 11.36
C TYR A 264 2.08 -4.67 11.54
N GLU A 265 2.59 -5.55 10.67
CA GLU A 265 3.99 -5.94 10.67
C GLU A 265 4.86 -4.90 9.94
N PHE A 266 6.06 -4.64 10.48
CA PHE A 266 7.07 -3.78 9.86
C PHE A 266 8.47 -4.40 10.02
N SER A 267 9.20 -4.55 8.92
CA SER A 267 10.60 -5.01 8.93
C SER A 267 11.54 -3.83 8.66
N GLU A 268 12.21 -3.33 9.70
CA GLU A 268 13.18 -2.24 9.56
C GLU A 268 14.40 -2.66 8.72
N SER A 269 14.84 -3.91 8.84
CA SER A 269 15.98 -4.47 8.10
C SER A 269 15.73 -4.54 6.59
N ASP A 270 14.46 -4.67 6.20
CA ASP A 270 14.07 -4.79 4.80
C ASP A 270 13.58 -3.47 4.19
N SER A 271 13.41 -2.45 5.02
CA SER A 271 12.89 -1.15 4.62
C SER A 271 13.96 -0.21 4.09
N TYR A 272 13.52 0.85 3.43
CA TYR A 272 14.30 2.00 2.98
C TYR A 272 15.34 1.69 1.90
N ASN A 273 15.11 0.61 1.15
CA ASN A 273 15.84 0.29 -0.06
C ASN A 273 14.84 0.23 -1.22
N PRO A 274 14.61 1.34 -1.94
CA PRO A 274 13.61 1.42 -3.00
C PRO A 274 13.76 0.33 -4.07
N LYS A 275 14.99 -0.14 -4.32
CA LYS A 275 15.29 -1.20 -5.29
C LYS A 275 14.75 -2.58 -4.91
N ARG A 276 14.40 -2.79 -3.63
CA ARG A 276 13.77 -4.03 -3.16
C ARG A 276 12.26 -4.03 -3.38
N TYR A 277 11.66 -2.91 -3.79
CA TYR A 277 10.23 -2.82 -4.01
C TYR A 277 9.90 -2.92 -5.50
N THR A 278 8.84 -3.66 -5.80
CA THR A 278 8.24 -3.75 -7.13
C THR A 278 6.75 -3.48 -7.04
N MET A 279 6.10 -3.11 -8.14
CA MET A 279 4.68 -2.80 -8.12
C MET A 279 3.85 -4.04 -7.77
N TYR A 280 4.23 -5.20 -8.30
CA TYR A 280 3.46 -6.44 -8.21
C TYR A 280 4.30 -7.57 -7.62
N GLU A 281 3.70 -8.36 -6.74
CA GLU A 281 4.28 -9.63 -6.28
C GLU A 281 3.35 -10.79 -6.57
N ILE A 282 3.96 -11.94 -6.79
CA ILE A 282 3.30 -13.22 -6.72
C ILE A 282 4.09 -14.14 -5.80
N LEU A 283 3.38 -14.93 -5.01
CA LEU A 283 3.94 -15.84 -4.03
C LEU A 283 3.76 -17.28 -4.50
N PRO A 284 4.68 -18.18 -4.11
CA PRO A 284 4.41 -19.61 -4.21
C PRO A 284 3.06 -19.95 -3.56
N LYS A 285 2.24 -20.76 -4.24
CA LYS A 285 0.87 -21.12 -3.83
C LYS A 285 0.74 -21.53 -2.36
N ALA A 286 1.69 -22.32 -1.86
CA ALA A 286 1.72 -22.75 -0.47
C ALA A 286 1.84 -21.57 0.52
N ILE A 287 2.70 -20.59 0.20
CA ILE A 287 2.93 -19.38 1.00
C ILE A 287 1.70 -18.46 0.93
N ALA A 288 1.12 -18.28 -0.26
CA ALA A 288 -0.09 -17.49 -0.45
C ALA A 288 -1.25 -18.01 0.41
N LEU A 289 -1.47 -19.33 0.42
CA LEU A 289 -2.51 -19.97 1.22
C LEU A 289 -2.27 -19.89 2.73
N GLU A 290 -1.00 -19.93 3.16
CA GLU A 290 -0.65 -19.76 4.57
C GLU A 290 -0.94 -18.33 5.06
N ARG A 291 -0.52 -17.33 4.27
CA ARG A 291 -0.80 -15.91 4.56
C ARG A 291 -2.29 -15.61 4.55
N GLU A 292 -3.05 -16.14 3.59
CA GLU A 292 -4.49 -15.94 3.57
C GLU A 292 -5.13 -16.41 4.89
N LYS A 293 -4.75 -17.61 5.36
CA LYS A 293 -5.29 -18.19 6.60
C LYS A 293 -4.94 -17.38 7.84
N SER A 294 -3.74 -16.79 7.92
CA SER A 294 -3.33 -15.97 9.06
C SER A 294 -4.10 -14.65 9.13
N ILE A 295 -4.52 -14.12 7.98
CA ILE A 295 -5.24 -12.84 7.86
C ILE A 295 -6.75 -12.98 8.17
N ILE A 296 -7.31 -14.20 8.26
CA ILE A 296 -8.74 -14.44 8.60
C ILE A 296 -8.99 -14.05 10.07
N ARG A 297 -9.13 -12.75 10.34
CA ARG A 297 -9.70 -12.24 11.57
C ARG A 297 -11.21 -12.31 11.46
N LYS A 298 -11.86 -12.88 12.48
CA LYS A 298 -13.33 -12.78 12.63
C LYS A 298 -13.70 -11.30 12.62
N PRO A 299 -14.64 -10.84 11.76
CA PRO A 299 -14.99 -9.43 11.72
C PRO A 299 -15.51 -9.02 13.11
N LYS A 300 -14.85 -8.04 13.73
CA LYS A 300 -15.05 -7.63 15.12
C LYS A 300 -16.51 -7.24 15.44
N TYR A 301 -17.25 -6.83 14.42
CA TYR A 301 -18.64 -6.37 14.50
C TYR A 301 -19.63 -7.25 13.75
N LYS A 302 -19.22 -8.44 13.26
CA LYS A 302 -20.11 -9.34 12.49
C LYS A 302 -21.42 -9.62 13.22
N ASP A 303 -21.33 -9.80 14.53
CA ASP A 303 -22.48 -10.10 15.37
C ASP A 303 -23.34 -8.86 15.60
N ILE A 304 -22.74 -7.67 15.74
CA ILE A 304 -23.44 -6.39 15.89
C ILE A 304 -24.24 -6.04 14.63
N PHE A 305 -23.63 -6.18 13.45
CA PHE A 305 -24.31 -5.92 12.17
C PHE A 305 -25.37 -6.96 11.82
N ARG A 306 -25.27 -8.20 12.35
CA ARG A 306 -26.34 -9.21 12.23
C ARG A 306 -27.56 -8.88 13.08
N THR A 307 -27.38 -8.14 14.17
CA THR A 307 -28.48 -7.68 15.05
C THR A 307 -29.04 -6.31 14.68
N LEU A 308 -28.43 -5.59 13.72
CA LEU A 308 -28.97 -4.33 13.20
C LEU A 308 -30.16 -4.62 12.28
N LEU A 309 -31.35 -4.66 12.87
CA LEU A 309 -32.61 -4.46 12.15
C LEU A 309 -32.70 -2.99 11.74
N VAL A 310 -32.57 -2.72 10.45
CA VAL A 310 -32.97 -1.43 9.88
C VAL A 310 -34.50 -1.42 9.89
N ILE A 311 -35.10 -0.61 10.76
CA ILE A 311 -36.54 -0.34 10.77
C ILE A 311 -36.73 0.93 9.92
N ASP A 312 -37.41 0.78 8.80
CA ASP A 312 -37.90 1.88 7.96
C ASP A 312 -39.18 2.49 8.56
#